data_AF-A0A9D7T2R6-F1
#
_entry.id   AF-A0A9D7T2R6-F1
#
_cell.length_a   1.000
_cell.length_b   1.000
_cell.length_c   1.000
_cell.angle_alpha   90.00
_cell.angle_beta   90.00
_cell.angle_gamma   90.00
#
_symmetry.space_group_name_H-M   'P 1'
#
loop_
_entity.id
_entity.type
_entity.pdbx_description
1 polymer ?
#
loop_
_entity_poly.entity_id
_entity_poly.type
_entity_poly.pdbx_seq_one_letter_code
_entity_poly.pdbx_strand_id
1 'polypeptide(L)'
;MKTHNIIASLLLLTLAVSSVSADVVETKDGARIVGKVAHIDGSVVVIDTAFAGTVKIKQSEVTSITTDSASNIRLSSGTVLQGTLASPTTGALTITGPDGAIQSSVDKVVATWAPGAKDPEVVALQRAWTYEAAVDVIGKTGNSEQLGTGFSFRAVLTGPQDMLQFYSAYDRQVTEGEISSDQFKAGVDYQNSFSGRKSWYLRDEAGFDRVKLIEFSNIAAFGLGYDFIKKPKQMFTGRFGVAHRFESYKADREVVTALVDPTRIGGPLPVDQARRLATKENVNSAGLDISLMHSLELTNLSIVTRLSYVPAFNDFGDYRALHETFLQLPLANPSWKLRMGVVNDYTSKILPAPGRRRLDTTYYTRFVLSWK
;
A
#
# COMPACT_ATOMS: atom_id res chain seq x y z
N MET A 1 -93.96 29.72 -7.34
CA MET A 1 -93.98 28.51 -8.19
C MET A 1 -92.57 27.93 -8.27
N LYS A 2 -92.48 26.63 -7.95
CA LYS A 2 -91.41 25.65 -8.27
C LYS A 2 -90.07 25.72 -7.49
N THR A 3 -89.97 24.72 -6.61
CA THR A 3 -88.82 24.03 -6.02
C THR A 3 -87.73 23.63 -7.01
N HIS A 4 -86.51 23.29 -6.54
CA HIS A 4 -85.81 22.00 -6.73
C HIS A 4 -84.55 21.90 -5.84
N ASN A 5 -84.43 20.77 -5.13
CA ASN A 5 -83.33 20.33 -4.27
C ASN A 5 -82.14 19.78 -5.07
N ILE A 6 -80.88 19.98 -4.63
CA ILE A 6 -79.72 19.09 -4.92
C ILE A 6 -78.72 19.21 -3.73
N ILE A 7 -78.78 18.34 -2.73
CA ILE A 7 -77.95 17.13 -2.49
C ILE A 7 -76.44 17.39 -2.37
N ALA A 8 -75.95 17.22 -1.14
CA ALA A 8 -74.54 17.24 -0.73
C ALA A 8 -73.81 15.94 -1.10
N SER A 9 -72.52 16.03 -1.40
CA SER A 9 -71.61 14.87 -1.44
C SER A 9 -70.26 15.30 -0.87
N LEU A 10 -69.97 14.82 0.34
CA LEU A 10 -68.70 15.04 1.05
C LEU A 10 -67.83 13.79 0.82
N LEU A 11 -66.78 13.93 0.01
CA LEU A 11 -65.80 12.88 -0.23
C LEU A 11 -64.66 13.04 0.79
N LEU A 12 -64.63 12.18 1.81
CA LEU A 12 -63.57 12.14 2.82
C LEU A 12 -62.37 11.37 2.24
N LEU A 13 -61.29 12.08 1.89
CA LEU A 13 -60.05 11.49 1.42
C LEU A 13 -59.16 11.16 2.62
N THR A 14 -59.16 9.90 3.07
CA THR A 14 -58.24 9.40 4.09
C THR A 14 -56.85 9.20 3.49
N LEU A 15 -55.93 10.13 3.76
CA LEU A 15 -54.50 9.91 3.51
C LEU A 15 -53.98 8.84 4.49
N ALA A 16 -53.68 7.66 3.98
CA ALA A 16 -52.83 6.70 4.68
C ALA A 16 -51.40 7.26 4.71
N VAL A 17 -51.01 7.81 5.86
CA VAL A 17 -49.62 8.17 6.14
C VAL A 17 -48.86 6.87 6.37
N SER A 18 -48.07 6.45 5.40
CA SER A 18 -47.05 5.42 5.61
C SER A 18 -46.03 5.99 6.59
N SER A 19 -46.12 5.59 7.85
CA SER A 19 -45.08 5.87 8.85
C SER A 19 -43.81 5.18 8.38
N VAL A 20 -42.92 5.91 7.70
CA VAL A 20 -41.52 5.52 7.58
C VAL A 20 -40.95 5.65 8.98
N SER A 21 -40.99 4.57 9.76
CA SER A 21 -40.27 4.52 11.02
C SER A 21 -38.79 4.62 10.66
N ALA A 22 -38.10 5.59 11.23
CA ALA A 22 -36.66 5.70 11.12
C ALA A 22 -36.06 5.22 12.44
N ASP A 23 -34.83 4.72 12.38
CA ASP A 23 -34.07 4.38 13.57
C ASP A 23 -33.84 5.63 14.42
N VAL A 24 -33.76 5.43 15.73
CA VAL A 24 -33.63 6.50 16.71
C VAL A 24 -32.48 6.21 17.64
N VAL A 25 -31.58 7.18 17.79
CA VAL A 25 -30.51 7.17 18.77
C VAL A 25 -30.69 8.37 19.69
N GLU A 26 -30.70 8.12 21.00
CA GLU A 26 -30.77 9.17 22.02
C GLU A 26 -29.49 9.22 22.84
N THR A 27 -29.07 10.42 23.22
CA THR A 27 -27.83 10.66 23.95
C THR A 27 -28.07 11.15 25.38
N LYS A 28 -27.02 11.11 26.21
CA LYS A 28 -27.05 11.52 27.62
C LYS A 28 -27.44 12.98 27.82
N ASP A 29 -27.15 13.86 26.86
CA ASP A 29 -27.52 15.28 26.87
C ASP A 29 -28.95 15.53 26.34
N GLY A 30 -29.69 14.47 25.99
CA GLY A 30 -31.07 14.54 25.54
C GLY A 30 -31.25 14.78 24.04
N ALA A 31 -30.17 14.74 23.24
CA ALA A 31 -30.32 14.79 21.80
C ALA A 31 -31.03 13.52 21.29
N ARG A 32 -31.92 13.70 20.32
CA ARG A 32 -32.64 12.62 19.63
C ARG A 32 -32.35 12.71 18.15
N ILE A 33 -31.65 11.71 17.64
CA ILE A 33 -31.15 11.68 16.27
C ILE A 33 -31.92 10.61 15.52
N VAL A 34 -32.57 11.02 14.44
CA VAL A 34 -33.44 10.17 13.62
C VAL A 34 -32.77 9.94 12.27
N GLY A 35 -32.68 8.69 11.85
CA GLY A 35 -31.99 8.29 10.63
C GLY A 35 -31.98 6.78 10.47
N LYS A 36 -30.99 6.26 9.73
CA LYS A 36 -30.75 4.82 9.62
C LYS A 36 -29.44 4.48 10.31
N VAL A 37 -29.46 3.59 11.29
CA VAL A 37 -28.24 3.10 11.95
C VAL A 37 -27.49 2.24 10.95
N ALA A 38 -26.34 2.74 10.48
CA ALA A 38 -25.52 2.06 9.50
C ALA A 38 -24.74 0.89 10.15
N HIS A 39 -24.10 1.17 11.29
CA HIS A 39 -23.42 0.17 12.14
C HIS A 39 -23.03 0.77 13.49
N ILE A 40 -22.64 -0.11 14.40
CA ILE A 40 -22.01 0.17 15.70
C ILE A 40 -20.66 -0.56 15.70
N ASP A 41 -19.60 0.05 16.23
CA ASP A 41 -18.24 -0.54 16.24
C ASP A 41 -17.59 -0.63 17.63
N GLY A 42 -18.41 -0.49 18.69
CA GLY A 42 -17.95 -0.55 20.08
C GLY A 42 -17.40 0.79 20.59
N SER A 43 -17.16 1.75 19.69
CA SER A 43 -16.71 3.10 20.02
C SER A 43 -17.73 4.17 19.62
N VAL A 44 -18.37 3.99 18.47
CA VAL A 44 -19.36 4.91 17.92
C VAL A 44 -20.58 4.18 17.38
N VAL A 45 -21.71 4.89 17.41
CA VAL A 45 -22.92 4.58 16.65
C VAL A 45 -22.91 5.48 15.42
N VAL A 46 -22.94 4.86 14.24
CA VAL A 46 -22.95 5.56 12.95
C VAL A 46 -24.37 5.58 12.41
N ILE A 47 -24.92 6.78 12.23
CA ILE A 47 -26.28 6.99 11.74
C ILE A 47 -26.28 7.86 10.50
N ASP A 48 -26.92 7.39 9.44
CA ASP A 48 -27.13 8.16 8.22
C ASP A 48 -28.43 8.96 8.35
N THR A 49 -28.32 10.28 8.29
CA THR A 49 -29.42 11.22 8.44
C THR A 49 -29.73 11.92 7.13
N ALA A 50 -30.99 12.28 6.91
CA ALA A 50 -31.40 13.01 5.71
C ALA A 50 -30.87 14.46 5.67
N PHE A 51 -30.52 15.04 6.83
CA PHE A 51 -30.20 16.47 6.95
C PHE A 51 -28.72 16.78 7.16
N ALA A 52 -27.95 15.86 7.76
CA ALA A 52 -26.53 16.07 8.08
C ALA A 52 -25.62 14.99 7.49
N GLY A 53 -26.16 14.11 6.64
CA GLY A 53 -25.43 12.93 6.14
C GLY A 53 -25.09 11.98 7.29
N THR A 54 -23.91 11.37 7.23
CA THR A 54 -23.43 10.41 8.23
C THR A 54 -22.97 11.12 9.51
N VAL A 55 -23.63 10.83 10.62
CA VAL A 55 -23.29 11.33 11.96
C VAL A 55 -22.64 10.19 12.77
N LYS A 56 -21.52 10.50 13.43
CA LYS A 56 -20.83 9.58 14.34
C LYS A 56 -21.03 10.03 15.78
N ILE A 57 -21.71 9.21 16.57
CA ILE A 57 -22.03 9.49 17.96
C ILE A 57 -21.15 8.58 18.82
N LYS A 58 -20.43 9.12 19.81
CA LYS A 58 -19.70 8.27 20.77
C LYS A 58 -20.69 7.34 21.45
N GLN A 59 -20.47 6.04 21.38
CA GLN A 59 -21.37 5.04 21.96
C GLN A 59 -21.49 5.22 23.49
N SER A 60 -20.43 5.71 24.13
CA SER A 60 -20.45 6.08 25.55
C SER A 60 -21.47 7.17 25.90
N GLU A 61 -21.89 7.98 24.94
CA GLU A 61 -22.89 9.03 25.11
C GLU A 61 -24.30 8.58 24.75
N VAL A 62 -24.48 7.36 24.25
CA VAL A 62 -25.78 6.84 23.80
C VAL A 62 -26.51 6.17 24.97
N THR A 63 -27.77 6.55 25.16
CA THR A 63 -28.65 6.02 26.22
C THR A 63 -29.74 5.11 25.68
N SER A 64 -30.14 5.28 24.41
CA SER A 64 -31.21 4.51 23.78
C SER A 64 -30.91 4.30 22.31
N ILE A 65 -31.16 3.08 21.82
CA ILE A 65 -31.12 2.75 20.39
C ILE A 65 -32.39 1.97 20.04
N THR A 66 -33.09 2.43 19.01
CA THR A 66 -34.21 1.70 18.39
C THR A 66 -33.93 1.54 16.91
N THR A 67 -34.01 0.31 16.40
CA THR A 67 -33.89 0.00 14.98
C THR A 67 -35.12 -0.72 14.44
N ASP A 68 -35.50 -0.39 13.22
CA ASP A 68 -36.63 -1.04 12.53
C ASP A 68 -36.22 -2.30 11.76
N SER A 69 -34.96 -2.35 11.33
CA SER A 69 -34.39 -3.37 10.46
C SER A 69 -33.49 -4.30 11.26
N ALA A 70 -33.53 -5.59 10.93
CA ALA A 70 -32.66 -6.56 11.55
C ALA A 70 -31.20 -6.31 11.16
N SER A 71 -30.30 -6.47 12.14
CA SER A 71 -28.85 -6.47 11.95
C SER A 71 -28.23 -7.65 12.68
N ASN A 72 -27.03 -8.06 12.26
CA ASN A 72 -26.21 -8.92 13.09
C ASN A 72 -25.61 -8.07 14.20
N ILE A 73 -25.67 -8.57 15.42
CA ILE A 73 -25.30 -7.88 16.65
C ILE A 73 -24.33 -8.78 17.41
N ARG A 74 -23.12 -8.28 17.62
CA ARG A 74 -22.10 -8.93 18.44
C ARG A 74 -22.06 -8.25 19.80
N LEU A 75 -22.25 -9.03 20.84
CA LEU A 75 -22.12 -8.59 22.23
C LEU A 75 -20.69 -8.77 22.74
N SER A 76 -20.34 -8.08 23.82
CA SER A 76 -19.02 -8.20 24.48
C SER A 76 -18.71 -9.59 25.02
N SER A 77 -19.73 -10.45 25.16
CA SER A 77 -19.56 -11.88 25.47
C SER A 77 -19.02 -12.70 24.30
N GLY A 78 -18.97 -12.13 23.09
CA GLY A 78 -18.71 -12.84 21.84
C GLY A 78 -19.96 -13.48 21.22
N THR A 79 -21.12 -13.39 21.86
CA THR A 79 -22.39 -13.89 21.30
C THR A 79 -22.80 -13.05 20.09
N VAL A 80 -23.10 -13.71 18.97
CA VAL A 80 -23.61 -13.07 17.75
C VAL A 80 -25.06 -13.49 17.54
N LEU A 81 -25.93 -12.51 17.35
CA LEU A 81 -27.38 -12.69 17.17
C LEU A 81 -27.84 -11.84 15.99
N GLN A 82 -28.89 -12.27 15.30
CA GLN A 82 -29.54 -11.44 14.29
C GLN A 82 -30.87 -10.93 14.85
N GLY A 83 -31.10 -9.62 14.81
CA GLY A 83 -32.32 -9.03 15.36
C GLY A 83 -32.40 -7.52 15.25
N THR A 84 -33.49 -6.96 15.77
CA THR A 84 -33.70 -5.52 15.95
C THR A 84 -33.30 -5.09 17.35
N LEU A 85 -32.90 -3.83 17.48
CA LEU A 85 -32.57 -3.19 18.75
C LEU A 85 -33.75 -2.35 19.21
N ALA A 86 -34.12 -2.46 20.49
CA ALA A 86 -35.06 -1.55 21.11
C ALA A 86 -34.62 -1.28 22.55
N SER A 87 -34.60 -0.02 22.96
CA SER A 87 -34.31 0.37 24.33
C SER A 87 -35.61 0.70 25.07
N PRO A 88 -36.24 -0.26 25.78
CA PRO A 88 -37.54 -0.06 26.41
C PRO A 88 -37.48 0.93 27.59
N THR A 89 -36.32 1.05 28.22
CA THR A 89 -36.00 2.03 29.26
C THR A 89 -34.58 2.54 29.06
N THR A 90 -34.26 3.72 29.59
CA THR A 90 -32.94 4.34 29.46
C THR A 90 -31.83 3.39 29.92
N GLY A 91 -30.87 3.12 29.03
CA GLY A 91 -29.72 2.25 29.30
C GLY A 91 -29.97 0.74 29.13
N ALA A 92 -31.22 0.29 29.09
CA ALA A 92 -31.56 -1.08 28.76
C ALA A 92 -31.61 -1.28 27.24
N LEU A 93 -31.22 -2.45 26.77
CA LEU A 93 -31.31 -2.83 25.35
C LEU A 93 -31.94 -4.21 25.25
N THR A 94 -33.03 -4.31 24.49
CA THR A 94 -33.63 -5.58 24.08
C THR A 94 -33.23 -5.86 22.63
N ILE A 95 -32.68 -7.04 22.40
CA ILE A 95 -32.38 -7.56 21.08
C ILE A 95 -33.45 -8.58 20.74
N THR A 96 -34.29 -8.29 19.74
CA THR A 96 -35.37 -9.19 19.32
C THR A 96 -34.96 -9.91 18.04
N GLY A 97 -34.73 -11.22 18.16
CA GLY A 97 -34.42 -12.10 17.03
C GLY A 97 -35.55 -13.09 16.71
N PRO A 98 -35.36 -13.96 15.71
CA PRO A 98 -36.36 -14.95 15.30
C PRO A 98 -36.74 -15.93 16.41
N ASP A 99 -35.77 -16.30 17.25
CA ASP A 99 -35.92 -17.34 18.28
C ASP A 99 -36.27 -16.77 19.68
N GLY A 100 -36.43 -15.45 19.79
CA GLY A 100 -36.78 -14.78 21.04
C GLY A 100 -36.06 -13.44 21.27
N ALA A 101 -36.25 -12.88 22.47
CA ALA A 101 -35.67 -11.60 22.87
C ALA A 101 -34.61 -11.79 23.97
N ILE A 102 -33.49 -11.08 23.84
CA ILE A 102 -32.39 -11.07 24.82
C ILE A 102 -32.25 -9.67 25.41
N GLN A 103 -32.14 -9.59 26.73
CA GLN A 103 -31.85 -8.34 27.44
C GLN A 103 -30.34 -8.11 27.54
N SER A 104 -29.92 -6.88 27.30
CA SER A 104 -28.54 -6.40 27.32
C SER A 104 -28.52 -4.89 27.61
N SER A 105 -27.42 -4.23 27.27
CA SER A 105 -27.28 -2.78 27.36
C SER A 105 -26.48 -2.25 26.17
N VAL A 106 -26.65 -0.95 25.86
CA VAL A 106 -26.02 -0.33 24.70
C VAL A 106 -24.49 -0.43 24.75
N ASP A 107 -23.88 -0.35 25.94
CA ASP A 107 -22.42 -0.48 26.13
C ASP A 107 -21.87 -1.89 25.83
N LYS A 108 -22.74 -2.91 25.78
CA LYS A 108 -22.33 -4.29 25.50
C LYS A 108 -22.32 -4.64 24.02
N VAL A 109 -22.85 -3.78 23.15
CA VAL A 109 -22.81 -3.98 21.71
C VAL A 109 -21.42 -3.63 21.19
N VAL A 110 -20.67 -4.63 20.74
CA VAL A 110 -19.30 -4.45 20.21
C VAL A 110 -19.31 -4.17 18.71
N ALA A 111 -20.21 -4.81 17.96
CA ALA A 111 -20.34 -4.54 16.55
C ALA A 111 -21.75 -4.81 16.06
N THR A 112 -22.20 -4.04 15.07
CA THR A 112 -23.34 -4.42 14.24
C THR A 112 -23.00 -4.37 12.76
N TRP A 113 -23.61 -5.25 11.97
CA TRP A 113 -23.47 -5.23 10.51
C TRP A 113 -24.72 -5.74 9.83
N ALA A 114 -24.87 -5.42 8.54
CA ALA A 114 -26.03 -5.82 7.77
C ALA A 114 -26.19 -7.35 7.70
N PRO A 115 -27.42 -7.88 7.70
CA PRO A 115 -27.68 -9.28 7.40
C PRO A 115 -27.06 -9.70 6.06
N GLY A 116 -26.44 -10.89 6.03
CA GLY A 116 -25.74 -11.40 4.84
C GLY A 116 -24.35 -10.77 4.58
N ALA A 117 -23.99 -9.66 5.24
CA ALA A 117 -22.63 -9.15 5.20
C ALA A 117 -21.69 -10.00 6.07
N LYS A 118 -20.41 -10.00 5.72
CA LYS A 118 -19.38 -10.71 6.49
C LYS A 118 -19.15 -10.03 7.82
N ASP A 119 -18.93 -10.85 8.84
CA ASP A 119 -18.58 -10.40 10.18
C ASP A 119 -17.32 -9.51 10.17
N PRO A 120 -17.39 -8.28 10.72
CA PRO A 120 -16.26 -7.34 10.73
C PRO A 120 -14.99 -7.89 11.38
N GLU A 121 -15.06 -8.72 12.43
CA GLU A 121 -13.87 -9.31 13.03
C GLU A 121 -13.24 -10.36 12.11
N VAL A 122 -14.07 -11.15 11.42
CA VAL A 122 -13.56 -12.11 10.43
C VAL A 122 -12.94 -11.37 9.25
N VAL A 123 -13.53 -10.25 8.82
CA VAL A 123 -12.95 -9.38 7.78
C VAL A 123 -11.63 -8.77 8.25
N ALA A 124 -11.54 -8.32 9.50
CA ALA A 124 -10.31 -7.77 10.07
C ALA A 124 -9.15 -8.77 10.14
N LEU A 125 -9.47 -10.07 10.18
CA LEU A 125 -8.48 -11.16 10.16
C LEU A 125 -8.09 -11.62 8.74
N GLN A 126 -8.82 -11.20 7.71
CA GLN A 126 -8.53 -11.60 6.34
C GLN A 126 -7.34 -10.84 5.78
N ARG A 127 -6.57 -11.54 4.94
CA ARG A 127 -5.54 -10.89 4.12
C ARG A 127 -6.20 -10.28 2.88
N ALA A 128 -5.79 -9.08 2.51
CA ALA A 128 -6.31 -8.37 1.34
C ALA A 128 -5.18 -7.99 0.39
N TRP A 129 -5.41 -8.22 -0.91
CA TRP A 129 -4.50 -7.75 -1.94
C TRP A 129 -4.73 -6.27 -2.24
N THR A 130 -3.63 -5.61 -2.59
CA THR A 130 -3.61 -4.32 -3.25
C THR A 130 -2.60 -4.41 -4.38
N TYR A 131 -2.91 -3.79 -5.51
CA TYR A 131 -2.10 -3.84 -6.71
C TYR A 131 -1.79 -2.41 -7.17
N GLU A 132 -0.57 -2.22 -7.66
CA GLU A 132 -0.17 -1.00 -8.37
C GLU A 132 0.48 -1.37 -9.70
N ALA A 133 0.08 -0.68 -10.77
CA ALA A 133 0.79 -0.66 -12.04
C ALA A 133 1.15 0.79 -12.36
N ALA A 134 2.34 1.00 -12.90
CA ALA A 134 2.80 2.35 -13.15
C ALA A 134 3.68 2.45 -14.38
N VAL A 135 3.57 3.60 -15.05
CA VAL A 135 4.30 3.94 -16.28
C VAL A 135 4.87 5.33 -16.13
N ASP A 136 6.09 5.53 -16.61
CA ASP A 136 6.70 6.84 -16.76
C ASP A 136 7.33 6.98 -18.15
N VAL A 137 7.26 8.20 -18.67
CA VAL A 137 7.87 8.61 -19.93
C VAL A 137 8.59 9.93 -19.69
N ILE A 138 9.88 9.97 -20.00
CA ILE A 138 10.74 11.15 -19.84
C ILE A 138 11.34 11.47 -21.21
N GLY A 139 11.23 12.71 -21.65
CA GLY A 139 11.70 13.12 -22.98
C GLY A 139 12.45 14.45 -22.96
N LYS A 140 13.47 14.58 -23.80
CA LYS A 140 14.21 15.82 -24.07
C LYS A 140 14.58 15.88 -25.55
N THR A 141 14.39 17.04 -26.18
CA THR A 141 14.78 17.32 -27.57
C THR A 141 15.36 18.74 -27.69
N GLY A 142 16.10 19.02 -28.77
CA GLY A 142 16.75 20.32 -29.01
C GLY A 142 18.27 20.22 -28.94
N ASN A 143 18.90 20.91 -27.99
CA ASN A 143 20.36 20.88 -27.82
C ASN A 143 20.92 19.51 -27.38
N SER A 144 20.05 18.60 -26.96
CA SER A 144 20.38 17.22 -26.56
C SER A 144 19.15 16.34 -26.69
N GLU A 145 19.33 15.06 -26.99
CA GLU A 145 18.23 14.10 -27.18
C GLU A 145 18.19 13.04 -26.08
N GLN A 146 17.01 12.80 -25.51
CA GLN A 146 16.79 11.76 -24.52
C GLN A 146 15.36 11.22 -24.58
N LEU A 147 15.21 9.90 -24.48
CA LEU A 147 13.94 9.22 -24.26
C LEU A 147 14.12 8.15 -23.18
N GLY A 148 13.34 8.25 -22.11
CA GLY A 148 13.25 7.28 -21.02
C GLY A 148 11.84 6.73 -20.88
N THR A 149 11.73 5.44 -20.64
CA THR A 149 10.47 4.74 -20.36
C THR A 149 10.67 3.80 -19.18
N GLY A 150 9.75 3.86 -18.22
CA GLY A 150 9.71 2.98 -17.06
C GLY A 150 8.37 2.27 -16.95
N PHE A 151 8.40 1.01 -16.52
CA PHE A 151 7.23 0.24 -16.11
C PHE A 151 7.49 -0.38 -14.74
N SER A 152 6.50 -0.36 -13.86
CA SER A 152 6.57 -1.12 -12.61
C SER A 152 5.23 -1.73 -12.23
N PHE A 153 5.29 -2.89 -11.60
CA PHE A 153 4.14 -3.56 -11.01
C PHE A 153 4.44 -3.91 -9.55
N ARG A 154 3.42 -3.82 -8.68
CA ARG A 154 3.50 -4.19 -7.27
C ARG A 154 2.21 -4.88 -6.85
N ALA A 155 2.32 -5.98 -6.14
CA ALA A 155 1.21 -6.65 -5.47
C ALA A 155 1.55 -6.79 -3.99
N VAL A 156 0.71 -6.26 -3.10
CA VAL A 156 0.89 -6.32 -1.65
C VAL A 156 -0.32 -7.04 -1.04
N LEU A 157 -0.06 -8.18 -0.40
CA LEU A 157 -1.01 -8.88 0.45
C LEU A 157 -0.78 -8.45 1.90
N THR A 158 -1.71 -7.66 2.43
CA THR A 158 -1.66 -7.18 3.82
C THR A 158 -2.58 -8.04 4.69
N GLY A 159 -2.03 -8.60 5.77
CA GLY A 159 -2.77 -9.26 6.82
C GLY A 159 -2.70 -8.51 8.16
N PRO A 160 -3.26 -9.11 9.23
CA PRO A 160 -3.30 -8.48 10.56
C PRO A 160 -1.91 -8.27 11.19
N GLN A 161 -0.98 -9.16 10.85
CA GLN A 161 0.36 -9.21 11.44
C GLN A 161 1.46 -9.33 10.39
N ASP A 162 1.12 -9.57 9.13
CA ASP A 162 2.08 -9.84 8.07
C ASP A 162 1.80 -9.04 6.80
N MET A 163 2.84 -8.90 5.99
CA MET A 163 2.77 -8.28 4.68
C MET A 163 3.64 -9.09 3.73
N LEU A 164 3.06 -9.56 2.63
CA LEU A 164 3.77 -10.18 1.52
C LEU A 164 3.70 -9.23 0.32
N GLN A 165 4.85 -8.89 -0.25
CA GLN A 165 4.93 -8.01 -1.40
C GLN A 165 5.68 -8.70 -2.54
N PHE A 166 5.11 -8.64 -3.73
CA PHE A 166 5.79 -8.88 -5.00
C PHE A 166 5.96 -7.56 -5.72
N TYR A 167 7.09 -7.35 -6.38
CA TYR A 167 7.33 -6.15 -7.17
C TYR A 167 8.23 -6.44 -8.36
N SER A 168 8.03 -5.71 -9.44
CA SER A 168 8.92 -5.68 -10.59
C SER A 168 9.02 -4.27 -11.16
N ALA A 169 10.17 -3.96 -11.75
CA ALA A 169 10.39 -2.71 -12.47
C ALA A 169 11.34 -2.95 -13.64
N TYR A 170 11.04 -2.30 -14.77
CA TYR A 170 11.91 -2.22 -15.94
C TYR A 170 12.07 -0.75 -16.29
N ASP A 171 13.32 -0.29 -16.43
CA ASP A 171 13.64 1.07 -16.82
C ASP A 171 14.59 1.01 -18.01
N ARG A 172 14.23 1.75 -19.07
CA ARG A 172 15.04 1.90 -20.28
C ARG A 172 15.18 3.37 -20.64
N GLN A 173 16.41 3.79 -20.93
CA GLN A 173 16.71 5.15 -21.35
C GLN A 173 17.75 5.17 -22.47
N VAL A 174 17.51 6.00 -23.48
CA VAL A 174 18.45 6.34 -24.54
C VAL A 174 18.76 7.83 -24.42
N THR A 175 20.04 8.19 -24.42
CA THR A 175 20.54 9.57 -24.35
C THR A 175 21.60 9.74 -25.43
N GLU A 176 21.43 10.72 -26.32
CA GLU A 176 22.32 10.95 -27.47
C GLU A 176 22.56 9.68 -28.33
N GLY A 177 21.51 8.89 -28.55
CA GLY A 177 21.58 7.63 -29.30
C GLY A 177 22.18 6.44 -28.53
N GLU A 178 22.77 6.67 -27.36
CA GLU A 178 23.38 5.65 -26.51
C GLU A 178 22.43 5.15 -25.41
N ILE A 179 22.44 3.85 -25.14
CA ILE A 179 21.66 3.27 -24.04
C ILE A 179 22.28 3.69 -22.71
N SER A 180 21.57 4.55 -21.98
CA SER A 180 22.02 5.09 -20.68
C SER A 180 21.33 4.42 -19.48
N SER A 181 20.25 3.66 -19.70
CA SER A 181 19.67 2.76 -18.72
C SER A 181 19.02 1.56 -19.43
N ASP A 182 19.27 0.35 -18.95
CA ASP A 182 18.59 -0.88 -19.36
C ASP A 182 18.67 -1.87 -18.19
N GLN A 183 17.72 -1.71 -17.26
CA GLN A 183 17.70 -2.44 -16.01
C GLN A 183 16.34 -3.07 -15.75
N PHE A 184 16.37 -4.25 -15.13
CA PHE A 184 15.18 -4.94 -14.65
C PHE A 184 15.43 -5.43 -13.24
N LYS A 185 14.42 -5.33 -12.39
CA LYS A 185 14.39 -5.99 -11.08
C LYS A 185 13.04 -6.61 -10.82
N ALA A 186 13.04 -7.72 -10.12
CA ALA A 186 11.87 -8.36 -9.55
C ALA A 186 12.22 -8.92 -8.18
N GLY A 187 11.29 -8.83 -7.23
CA GLY A 187 11.54 -9.32 -5.89
C GLY A 187 10.29 -9.67 -5.12
N VAL A 188 10.52 -10.40 -4.04
CA VAL A 188 9.58 -10.75 -3.00
C VAL A 188 10.08 -10.24 -1.65
N ASP A 189 9.20 -9.66 -0.86
CA ASP A 189 9.49 -9.19 0.50
C ASP A 189 8.34 -9.64 1.40
N TYR A 190 8.66 -10.50 2.36
CA TYR A 190 7.75 -10.93 3.39
C TYR A 190 8.19 -10.37 4.74
N GLN A 191 7.27 -9.74 5.47
CA GLN A 191 7.49 -9.26 6.82
C GLN A 191 6.39 -9.79 7.73
N ASN A 192 6.75 -10.26 8.92
CA ASN A 192 5.81 -10.64 9.97
C ASN A 192 6.12 -9.90 11.27
N SER A 193 5.10 -9.26 11.84
CA SER A 193 5.15 -8.46 13.06
C SER A 193 4.71 -9.30 14.25
N PHE A 194 5.66 -9.79 15.04
CA PHE A 194 5.39 -10.71 16.15
C PHE A 194 5.17 -10.00 17.51
N SER A 195 5.51 -8.72 17.63
CA SER A 195 5.31 -7.99 18.89
C SER A 195 5.23 -6.49 18.65
N GLY A 196 4.02 -5.97 18.40
CA GLY A 196 3.71 -4.53 18.34
C GLY A 196 4.51 -3.76 17.28
N ARG A 197 5.78 -3.49 17.55
CA ARG A 197 6.76 -2.78 16.71
C ARG A 197 7.89 -3.67 16.17
N LYS A 198 8.03 -4.90 16.64
CA LYS A 198 9.10 -5.82 16.22
C LYS A 198 8.61 -6.74 15.12
N SER A 199 9.47 -6.96 14.13
CA SER A 199 9.20 -7.85 13.01
C SER A 199 10.43 -8.68 12.64
N TRP A 200 10.21 -9.76 11.91
CA TRP A 200 11.24 -10.42 11.12
C TRP A 200 10.86 -10.31 9.65
N TYR A 201 11.85 -10.39 8.76
CA TYR A 201 11.62 -10.33 7.33
C TYR A 201 12.48 -11.33 6.56
N LEU A 202 11.97 -11.72 5.39
CA LEU A 202 12.69 -12.45 4.35
C LEU A 202 12.49 -11.70 3.03
N ARG A 203 13.58 -11.44 2.31
CA ARG A 203 13.59 -10.71 1.05
C ARG A 203 14.41 -11.47 0.03
N ASP A 204 13.94 -11.53 -1.20
CA ASP A 204 14.74 -11.95 -2.35
C ASP A 204 14.48 -10.98 -3.50
N GLU A 205 15.54 -10.48 -4.12
CA GLU A 205 15.47 -9.56 -5.25
C GLU A 205 16.48 -10.01 -6.31
N ALA A 206 16.01 -10.19 -7.54
CA ALA A 206 16.83 -10.54 -8.68
C ALA A 206 16.62 -9.57 -9.85
N GLY A 207 17.60 -9.48 -10.73
CA GLY A 207 17.54 -8.52 -11.83
C GLY A 207 18.78 -8.51 -12.70
N PHE A 208 18.82 -7.53 -13.60
CA PHE A 208 19.99 -7.20 -14.43
C PHE A 208 20.13 -5.69 -14.56
N ASP A 209 21.35 -5.24 -14.86
CA ASP A 209 21.65 -3.86 -15.23
C ASP A 209 22.74 -3.89 -16.29
N ARG A 210 22.33 -3.82 -17.56
CA ARG A 210 23.23 -4.02 -18.69
C ARG A 210 24.20 -2.86 -18.89
N VAL A 211 23.82 -1.65 -18.43
CA VAL A 211 24.70 -0.48 -18.48
C VAL A 211 25.83 -0.63 -17.46
N LYS A 212 25.56 -1.24 -16.30
CA LYS A 212 26.58 -1.60 -15.31
C LYS A 212 27.29 -2.94 -15.62
N LEU A 213 27.03 -3.54 -16.78
CA LEU A 213 27.52 -4.86 -17.22
C LEU A 213 27.06 -6.03 -16.34
N ILE A 214 26.02 -5.85 -15.52
CA ILE A 214 25.44 -6.90 -14.68
C ILE A 214 24.48 -7.72 -15.55
N GLU A 215 24.86 -8.95 -15.87
CA GLU A 215 23.98 -9.88 -16.62
C GLU A 215 22.93 -10.51 -15.71
N PHE A 216 23.28 -10.72 -14.44
CA PHE A 216 22.38 -11.20 -13.41
C PHE A 216 22.86 -10.72 -12.04
N SER A 217 21.94 -10.28 -11.20
CA SER A 217 22.17 -10.04 -9.78
C SER A 217 21.06 -10.65 -8.96
N ASN A 218 21.39 -11.14 -7.77
CA ASN A 218 20.47 -11.61 -6.77
C ASN A 218 20.93 -11.18 -5.37
N ILE A 219 19.97 -10.76 -4.54
CA ILE A 219 20.16 -10.47 -3.12
C ILE A 219 19.05 -11.19 -2.34
N ALA A 220 19.44 -12.26 -1.64
CA ALA A 220 18.58 -12.94 -0.68
C ALA A 220 18.95 -12.47 0.73
N ALA A 221 17.99 -12.00 1.52
CA ALA A 221 18.23 -11.43 2.84
C ALA A 221 17.20 -11.88 3.88
N PHE A 222 17.66 -12.04 5.11
CA PHE A 222 16.83 -12.35 6.27
C PHE A 222 17.30 -11.52 7.48
N GLY A 223 16.36 -11.03 8.27
CA GLY A 223 16.71 -10.29 9.46
C GLY A 223 15.53 -9.84 10.30
N LEU A 224 15.81 -8.84 11.14
CA LEU A 224 14.86 -8.26 12.08
C LEU A 224 14.52 -6.83 11.67
N GLY A 225 13.31 -6.41 12.04
CA GLY A 225 12.80 -5.06 11.83
C GLY A 225 12.25 -4.45 13.11
N TYR A 226 12.30 -3.12 13.17
CA TYR A 226 11.74 -2.33 14.24
C TYR A 226 11.03 -1.07 13.72
N ASP A 227 9.76 -0.92 14.08
CA ASP A 227 8.95 0.26 13.83
C ASP A 227 9.28 1.35 14.86
N PHE A 228 10.26 2.21 14.55
CA PHE A 228 10.58 3.41 15.33
C PHE A 228 9.38 4.35 15.45
N ILE A 229 8.60 4.50 14.36
CA ILE A 229 7.32 5.20 14.35
C ILE A 229 6.25 4.25 13.83
N LYS A 230 5.16 4.12 14.59
CA LYS A 230 3.97 3.35 14.22
C LYS A 230 2.72 4.13 14.58
N LYS A 231 2.19 4.89 13.62
CA LYS A 231 1.01 5.76 13.77
C LYS A 231 0.10 5.59 12.54
N PRO A 232 -1.20 5.92 12.62
CA PRO A 232 -2.15 5.70 11.52
C PRO A 232 -1.75 6.29 10.17
N LYS A 233 -0.99 7.40 10.15
CA LYS A 233 -0.55 8.11 8.94
C LYS A 233 0.97 8.22 8.82
N GLN A 234 1.73 7.56 9.68
CA GLN A 234 3.19 7.66 9.66
C GLN A 234 3.82 6.37 10.16
N MET A 235 4.69 5.81 9.33
CA MET A 235 5.49 4.65 9.66
C MET A 235 6.97 4.96 9.43
N PHE A 236 7.83 4.57 10.36
CA PHE A 236 9.28 4.57 10.17
C PHE A 236 9.84 3.26 10.69
N THR A 237 10.32 2.42 9.79
CA THR A 237 10.80 1.07 10.07
C THR A 237 12.27 0.98 9.68
N GLY A 238 13.11 0.52 10.61
CA GLY A 238 14.45 0.06 10.29
C GLY A 238 14.49 -1.46 10.22
N ARG A 239 15.33 -1.99 9.34
CA ARG A 239 15.64 -3.41 9.21
C ARG A 239 17.14 -3.61 9.23
N PHE A 240 17.57 -4.67 9.89
CA PHE A 240 18.96 -5.11 9.96
C PHE A 240 19.00 -6.63 9.88
N GLY A 241 19.83 -7.16 9.01
CA GLY A 241 19.93 -8.59 8.75
C GLY A 241 21.20 -8.99 8.05
N VAL A 242 21.21 -10.25 7.62
CA VAL A 242 22.25 -10.83 6.77
C VAL A 242 21.71 -11.00 5.36
N ALA A 243 22.60 -10.89 4.38
CA ALA A 243 22.29 -11.11 2.97
C ALA A 243 23.28 -12.08 2.34
N HIS A 244 22.86 -12.72 1.25
CA HIS A 244 23.73 -13.33 0.28
C HIS A 244 23.59 -12.57 -1.04
N ARG A 245 24.71 -12.07 -1.56
CA ARG A 245 24.80 -11.33 -2.83
C ARG A 245 25.48 -12.20 -3.88
N PHE A 246 24.80 -12.35 -5.01
CA PHE A 246 25.37 -12.94 -6.21
C PHE A 246 25.26 -11.96 -7.38
N GLU A 247 26.35 -11.69 -8.09
CA GLU A 247 26.35 -10.86 -9.29
C GLU A 247 27.29 -11.46 -10.33
N SER A 248 26.78 -11.66 -11.55
CA SER A 248 27.58 -12.05 -12.70
C SER A 248 27.69 -10.91 -13.69
N TYR A 249 28.87 -10.73 -14.27
CA TYR A 249 29.16 -9.62 -15.16
C TYR A 249 29.56 -10.06 -16.55
N LYS A 250 29.21 -9.22 -17.52
CA LYS A 250 29.69 -9.32 -18.89
C LYS A 250 31.08 -8.73 -19.04
N ALA A 251 31.84 -9.26 -20.01
CA ALA A 251 33.03 -8.58 -20.52
C ALA A 251 32.67 -7.21 -21.11
N ASP A 252 33.44 -6.19 -20.74
CA ASP A 252 33.34 -4.85 -21.32
C ASP A 252 33.79 -4.87 -22.78
N ARG A 253 32.88 -4.55 -23.70
CA ARG A 253 33.15 -4.60 -25.14
C ARG A 253 34.19 -3.57 -25.59
N GLU A 254 34.21 -2.38 -25.00
CA GLU A 254 35.17 -1.34 -25.38
C GLU A 254 36.57 -1.78 -24.96
N VAL A 255 36.69 -2.32 -23.75
CA VAL A 255 37.96 -2.88 -23.26
C VAL A 255 38.40 -4.07 -24.12
N VAL A 256 37.50 -5.01 -24.46
CA VAL A 256 37.85 -6.11 -25.38
C VAL A 256 38.36 -5.56 -26.71
N THR A 257 37.65 -4.59 -27.31
CA THR A 257 38.00 -3.99 -28.60
C THR A 257 39.39 -3.35 -28.55
N ALA A 258 39.67 -2.55 -27.52
CA ALA A 258 40.97 -1.93 -27.32
C ALA A 258 42.10 -2.96 -27.09
N LEU A 259 41.80 -4.08 -26.40
CA LEU A 259 42.80 -5.10 -26.09
C LEU A 259 43.17 -5.98 -27.30
N VAL A 260 42.27 -6.14 -28.28
CA VAL A 260 42.49 -6.92 -29.52
C VAL A 260 42.86 -6.04 -30.73
N ASP A 261 42.95 -4.72 -30.54
CA ASP A 261 43.32 -3.78 -31.60
C ASP A 261 44.73 -4.10 -32.13
N PRO A 262 44.89 -4.31 -33.46
CA PRO A 262 46.20 -4.55 -34.09
C PRO A 262 47.23 -3.45 -33.83
N THR A 263 46.78 -2.22 -33.55
CA THR A 263 47.62 -1.04 -33.34
C THR A 263 48.00 -0.81 -31.87
N ARG A 264 47.53 -1.67 -30.96
CA ARG A 264 47.81 -1.57 -29.52
C ARG A 264 49.32 -1.66 -29.22
N ILE A 265 49.79 -0.81 -28.31
CA ILE A 265 51.15 -0.91 -27.74
C ILE A 265 51.30 -2.26 -27.02
N GLY A 266 52.24 -3.09 -27.50
CA GLY A 266 52.43 -4.48 -27.04
C GLY A 266 51.74 -5.55 -27.91
N GLY A 267 51.08 -5.15 -28.99
CA GLY A 267 50.38 -6.02 -29.93
C GLY A 267 48.97 -6.44 -29.48
N PRO A 268 48.15 -6.97 -30.41
CA PRO A 268 46.82 -7.46 -30.08
C PRO A 268 46.90 -8.69 -29.19
N LEU A 269 46.09 -8.74 -28.13
CA LEU A 269 45.95 -9.96 -27.34
C LEU A 269 45.00 -10.96 -28.03
N PRO A 270 45.18 -12.28 -27.81
CA PRO A 270 44.18 -13.27 -28.15
C PRO A 270 42.81 -12.91 -27.55
N VAL A 271 41.74 -13.13 -28.31
CA VAL A 271 40.37 -12.72 -27.93
C VAL A 271 39.97 -13.28 -26.56
N ASP A 272 40.30 -14.52 -26.25
CA ASP A 272 39.98 -15.14 -24.97
C ASP A 272 40.72 -14.49 -23.80
N GLN A 273 41.97 -14.04 -24.02
CA GLN A 273 42.72 -13.31 -23.01
C GLN A 273 42.16 -11.91 -22.83
N ALA A 274 41.82 -11.21 -23.91
CA ALA A 274 41.19 -9.90 -23.85
C ALA A 274 39.85 -9.93 -23.11
N ARG A 275 39.01 -10.95 -23.37
CA ARG A 275 37.74 -11.17 -22.67
C ARG A 275 37.94 -11.37 -21.16
N ARG A 276 38.90 -12.21 -20.75
CA ARG A 276 39.21 -12.40 -19.33
C ARG A 276 39.61 -11.09 -18.63
N LEU A 277 40.42 -10.26 -19.27
CA LEU A 277 40.86 -8.97 -18.72
C LEU A 277 39.75 -7.91 -18.69
N ALA A 278 38.80 -7.99 -19.61
CA ALA A 278 37.66 -7.08 -19.71
C ALA A 278 36.47 -7.48 -18.82
N THR A 279 36.52 -8.63 -18.16
CA THR A 279 35.42 -9.15 -17.35
C THR A 279 35.62 -8.76 -15.89
N LYS A 280 34.57 -8.25 -15.24
CA LYS A 280 34.56 -8.05 -13.79
C LYS A 280 34.57 -9.39 -13.06
N GLU A 281 35.22 -9.43 -11.91
CA GLU A 281 35.04 -10.54 -10.99
C GLU A 281 33.59 -10.61 -10.51
N ASN A 282 33.01 -11.80 -10.57
CA ASN A 282 31.67 -12.05 -10.05
C ASN A 282 31.62 -11.80 -8.54
N VAL A 283 30.49 -11.30 -8.06
CA VAL A 283 30.21 -11.23 -6.63
C VAL A 283 29.54 -12.53 -6.22
N ASN A 284 30.07 -13.17 -5.19
CA ASN A 284 29.43 -14.28 -4.50
C ASN A 284 29.85 -14.20 -3.04
N SER A 285 29.02 -13.58 -2.21
CA SER A 285 29.41 -13.25 -0.85
C SER A 285 28.20 -13.12 0.07
N ALA A 286 28.36 -13.60 1.29
CA ALA A 286 27.51 -13.17 2.40
C ALA A 286 27.78 -11.69 2.74
N GLY A 287 26.83 -11.02 3.38
CA GLY A 287 26.91 -9.61 3.70
C GLY A 287 25.88 -9.18 4.72
N LEU A 288 25.76 -7.87 4.93
CA LEU A 288 24.69 -7.26 5.73
C LEU A 288 23.55 -6.81 4.83
N ASP A 289 22.34 -6.78 5.38
CA ASP A 289 21.19 -6.06 4.82
C ASP A 289 20.73 -5.00 5.81
N ILE A 290 20.84 -3.74 5.42
CA ILE A 290 20.39 -2.60 6.23
C ILE A 290 19.39 -1.82 5.42
N SER A 291 18.18 -1.64 5.95
CA SER A 291 17.13 -0.87 5.27
C SER A 291 16.41 0.09 6.20
N LEU A 292 16.12 1.30 5.73
CA LEU A 292 15.27 2.28 6.40
C LEU A 292 14.11 2.63 5.48
N MET A 293 12.89 2.56 6.00
CA MET A 293 11.67 2.85 5.24
C MET A 293 10.80 3.80 6.04
N HIS A 294 10.47 4.94 5.45
CA HIS A 294 9.59 5.95 6.02
C HIS A 294 8.41 6.20 5.08
N SER A 295 7.22 6.33 5.65
CA SER A 295 6.03 6.82 4.96
C SER A 295 5.29 7.82 5.84
N LEU A 296 4.75 8.86 5.20
CA LEU A 296 3.94 9.89 5.82
C LEU A 296 2.78 10.22 4.90
N GLU A 297 1.56 10.09 5.40
CA GLU A 297 0.32 10.48 4.71
C GLU A 297 -0.20 11.81 5.26
N LEU A 298 -0.27 12.79 4.39
CA LEU A 298 -0.92 14.08 4.62
C LEU A 298 -2.28 14.08 3.94
N THR A 299 -3.06 15.15 4.10
CA THR A 299 -4.43 15.23 3.58
C THR A 299 -4.50 15.03 2.06
N ASN A 300 -3.58 15.63 1.30
CA ASN A 300 -3.59 15.63 -0.17
C ASN A 300 -2.29 15.12 -0.80
N LEU A 301 -1.42 14.47 -0.02
CA LEU A 301 -0.08 14.08 -0.43
C LEU A 301 0.45 12.98 0.47
N SER A 302 1.19 12.03 -0.09
CA SER A 302 2.04 11.12 0.70
C SER A 302 3.51 11.34 0.37
N ILE A 303 4.38 11.16 1.35
CA ILE A 303 5.83 11.16 1.20
C ILE A 303 6.34 9.79 1.59
N VAL A 304 7.19 9.19 0.75
CA VAL A 304 7.80 7.89 1.03
C VAL A 304 9.30 8.00 0.79
N THR A 305 10.09 7.47 1.72
CA THR A 305 11.54 7.36 1.61
C THR A 305 11.97 5.93 1.90
N ARG A 306 12.86 5.39 1.07
CA ARG A 306 13.48 4.09 1.21
C ARG A 306 14.98 4.25 1.06
N LEU A 307 15.74 3.67 1.97
CA LEU A 307 17.20 3.59 1.90
C LEU A 307 17.58 2.13 2.16
N SER A 308 18.47 1.56 1.35
CA SER A 308 19.08 0.27 1.61
C SER A 308 20.58 0.31 1.38
N TYR A 309 21.33 -0.41 2.21
CA TYR A 309 22.77 -0.57 2.13
C TYR A 309 23.13 -2.04 2.36
N VAL A 310 23.82 -2.64 1.39
CA VAL A 310 24.11 -4.08 1.36
C VAL A 310 25.60 -4.33 1.06
N PRO A 311 26.48 -4.23 2.08
CA PRO A 311 27.91 -4.51 1.93
C PRO A 311 28.20 -6.01 1.93
N ALA A 312 29.18 -6.45 1.15
CA ALA A 312 29.70 -7.81 1.15
C ALA A 312 30.75 -8.01 2.26
N PHE A 313 30.83 -9.21 2.82
CA PHE A 313 31.83 -9.56 3.84
C PHE A 313 33.18 -9.94 3.24
N ASN A 314 33.21 -10.49 2.02
CA ASN A 314 34.48 -10.82 1.36
C ASN A 314 35.29 -9.55 1.02
N ASP A 315 34.59 -8.45 0.75
CA ASP A 315 35.18 -7.13 0.52
C ASP A 315 34.16 -6.06 0.92
N PHE A 316 34.39 -5.35 2.02
CA PHE A 316 33.50 -4.27 2.46
C PHE A 316 33.52 -3.05 1.52
N GLY A 317 34.50 -2.96 0.62
CA GLY A 317 34.51 -2.03 -0.50
C GLY A 317 33.51 -2.40 -1.59
N ASP A 318 33.02 -3.65 -1.61
CA ASP A 318 31.95 -4.14 -2.48
C ASP A 318 30.58 -4.01 -1.78
N TYR A 319 29.78 -3.02 -2.20
CA TYR A 319 28.47 -2.74 -1.63
C TYR A 319 27.50 -2.20 -2.67
N ARG A 320 26.20 -2.38 -2.38
CA ARG A 320 25.11 -1.65 -3.02
C ARG A 320 24.48 -0.66 -2.07
N ALA A 321 24.19 0.53 -2.56
CA ALA A 321 23.40 1.53 -1.86
C ALA A 321 22.28 2.02 -2.77
N LEU A 322 21.05 2.01 -2.27
CA LEU A 322 19.88 2.52 -2.98
C LEU A 322 19.16 3.49 -2.07
N HIS A 323 18.86 4.67 -2.60
CA HIS A 323 17.98 5.65 -1.97
C HIS A 323 16.85 5.99 -2.93
N GLU A 324 15.62 6.02 -2.45
CA GLU A 324 14.47 6.53 -3.17
C GLU A 324 13.64 7.41 -2.25
N THR A 325 13.34 8.63 -2.68
CA THR A 325 12.32 9.46 -2.05
C THR A 325 11.33 9.92 -3.10
N PHE A 326 10.04 9.80 -2.80
CA PHE A 326 8.99 10.30 -3.69
C PHE A 326 7.82 10.94 -2.95
N LEU A 327 7.21 11.88 -3.67
CA LEU A 327 5.92 12.49 -3.40
C LEU A 327 4.85 11.74 -4.19
N GLN A 328 3.70 11.50 -3.58
CA GLN A 328 2.56 10.85 -4.23
C GLN A 328 1.28 11.66 -4.05
N LEU A 329 0.71 12.11 -5.16
CA LEU A 329 -0.47 12.96 -5.22
C LEU A 329 -1.65 12.12 -5.75
N PRO A 330 -2.77 12.00 -5.03
CA PRO A 330 -3.99 11.42 -5.59
C PRO A 330 -4.54 12.33 -6.71
N LEU A 331 -5.09 11.73 -7.76
CA LEU A 331 -5.77 12.45 -8.84
C LEU A 331 -7.28 12.43 -8.63
N ALA A 332 -8.03 13.06 -9.55
CA ALA A 332 -9.49 13.20 -9.44
C ALA A 332 -10.21 11.86 -9.21
N ASN A 333 -9.75 10.80 -9.88
CA ASN A 333 -10.09 9.43 -9.50
C ASN A 333 -8.98 8.90 -8.57
N PRO A 334 -9.30 8.48 -7.33
CA PRO A 334 -8.30 8.07 -6.34
C PRO A 334 -7.56 6.77 -6.69
N SER A 335 -8.05 5.98 -7.65
CA SER A 335 -7.29 4.86 -8.23
C SER A 335 -6.08 5.35 -9.02
N TRP A 336 -6.08 6.59 -9.49
CA TRP A 336 -4.96 7.18 -10.20
C TRP A 336 -4.17 8.13 -9.29
N LYS A 337 -2.84 8.02 -9.35
CA LYS A 337 -1.92 8.84 -8.57
C LYS A 337 -0.77 9.33 -9.46
N LEU A 338 -0.25 10.50 -9.15
CA LEU A 338 0.99 11.01 -9.72
C LEU A 338 2.12 10.85 -8.69
N ARG A 339 3.21 10.19 -9.07
CA ARG A 339 4.39 10.01 -8.23
C ARG A 339 5.57 10.77 -8.81
N MET A 340 6.19 11.64 -8.02
CA MET A 340 7.38 12.39 -8.43
C MET A 340 8.49 12.07 -7.44
N GLY A 341 9.65 11.64 -7.92
CA GLY A 341 10.69 11.14 -7.04
C GLY A 341 12.10 11.30 -7.55
N VAL A 342 13.03 11.01 -6.64
CA VAL A 342 14.46 10.93 -6.89
C VAL A 342 14.96 9.56 -6.42
N VAL A 343 15.75 8.90 -7.26
CA VAL A 343 16.46 7.66 -6.94
C VAL A 343 17.95 7.94 -7.03
N ASN A 344 18.71 7.50 -6.04
CA ASN A 344 20.16 7.37 -6.15
C ASN A 344 20.52 5.89 -6.07
N ASP A 345 21.09 5.35 -7.13
CA ASP A 345 21.55 3.97 -7.22
C ASP A 345 23.08 3.97 -7.31
N TYR A 346 23.70 3.23 -6.39
CA TYR A 346 25.14 3.08 -6.33
C TYR A 346 25.53 1.61 -6.22
N THR A 347 26.41 1.20 -7.12
CA THR A 347 27.11 -0.09 -7.06
C THR A 347 28.60 0.21 -7.01
N SER A 348 29.31 -0.23 -5.97
CA SER A 348 30.72 0.14 -5.81
C SER A 348 31.65 -0.56 -6.80
N LYS A 349 31.30 -1.78 -7.25
CA LYS A 349 32.01 -2.52 -8.32
C LYS A 349 31.60 -2.05 -9.72
N ILE A 350 32.07 -0.87 -10.10
CA ILE A 350 32.01 -0.39 -11.49
C ILE A 350 33.42 -0.47 -12.09
N LEU A 351 33.56 -1.20 -13.21
CA LEU A 351 34.77 -1.14 -14.05
C LEU A 351 34.85 0.30 -14.51
N PRO A 352 36.00 0.96 -14.34
CA PRO A 352 36.15 2.30 -14.86
C PRO A 352 36.20 2.22 -16.39
N ALA A 353 35.06 2.43 -17.06
CA ALA A 353 35.12 3.19 -18.29
C ALA A 353 35.73 4.56 -17.92
N PRO A 354 36.76 5.07 -18.62
CA PRO A 354 37.37 6.35 -18.30
C PRO A 354 36.30 7.43 -18.09
N GLY A 355 36.21 7.98 -16.88
CA GLY A 355 35.28 9.06 -16.53
C GLY A 355 33.91 8.68 -15.97
N ARG A 356 33.56 7.39 -15.81
CA ARG A 356 32.25 6.95 -15.27
C ARG A 356 32.37 6.23 -13.92
N ARG A 357 32.74 6.97 -12.87
CA ARG A 357 32.47 6.61 -11.47
C ARG A 357 31.44 7.60 -10.93
N ARG A 358 30.16 7.35 -11.12
CA ARG A 358 29.12 8.26 -10.65
C ARG A 358 27.98 7.50 -10.00
N LEU A 359 27.48 8.10 -8.93
CA LEU A 359 26.16 7.84 -8.38
C LEU A 359 25.12 8.08 -9.48
N ASP A 360 24.30 7.07 -9.79
CA ASP A 360 23.24 7.24 -10.76
C ASP A 360 22.05 7.91 -10.06
N THR A 361 21.88 9.21 -10.30
CA THR A 361 20.73 9.99 -9.81
C THR A 361 19.67 10.09 -10.90
N THR A 362 18.50 9.49 -10.64
CA THR A 362 17.33 9.55 -11.54
C THR A 362 16.23 10.39 -10.92
N TYR A 363 15.73 11.38 -11.67
CA TYR A 363 14.50 12.10 -11.34
C TYR A 363 13.38 11.57 -12.22
N TYR A 364 12.22 11.27 -11.63
CA TYR A 364 11.13 10.68 -12.39
C TYR A 364 9.78 11.30 -12.03
N THR A 365 8.86 11.23 -12.99
CA THR A 365 7.43 11.45 -12.80
C THR A 365 6.68 10.26 -13.37
N ARG A 366 5.86 9.61 -12.55
CA ARG A 366 5.25 8.31 -12.84
C ARG A 366 3.74 8.37 -12.60
N PHE A 367 2.99 7.86 -13.55
CA PHE A 367 1.54 7.71 -13.47
C PHE A 367 1.23 6.33 -12.90
N VAL A 368 0.47 6.28 -11.81
CA VAL A 368 0.23 5.05 -11.03
C VAL A 368 -1.25 4.75 -11.00
N LEU A 369 -1.63 3.54 -11.39
CA LEU A 369 -2.94 2.94 -11.18
C LEU A 369 -2.89 2.03 -9.96
N SER A 370 -3.83 2.18 -9.03
CA SER A 370 -3.95 1.36 -7.82
C SER A 370 -5.37 0.77 -7.70
N TRP A 371 -5.45 -0.51 -7.36
CA TRP A 371 -6.72 -1.22 -7.14
C TRP A 371 -6.58 -2.29 -6.04
N LYS A 372 -7.72 -2.82 -5.59
CA LYS A 372 -7.83 -3.91 -4.62
C LYS A 372 -8.26 -5.19 -5.32
#